data_AF-A0A0P0N3B3-F1
#
_entry.id   AF-A0A0P0N3B3-F1
#
_cell.length_a   1.000
_cell.length_b   1.000
_cell.length_c   1.000
_cell.angle_alpha   90.00
_cell.angle_beta   90.00
_cell.angle_gamma   90.00
#
_symmetry.space_group_name_H-M   'P 1'
#
loop_
_entity.id
_entity.type
_entity.pdbx_description
1 polymer ?
#
loop_
_entity_poly.entity_id
_entity_poly.type
_entity_poly.pdbx_seq_one_letter_code
_entity_poly.pdbx_strand_id
1 'polypeptide(L)'
;MGRIERLASVTVAVIEHGPIPGSTISIMLNQLRIVYERAEPGKKPDYVELHLYQSPLQLAETLTGEALRVGAGVSALYPTAYEAWTGIPRIHVVPGELAGLEYGAALLAHEAVHSILHPGPSYYLVELPRNLPAQQGLLVAHVAATAVKDLEVHVWMAQRGLQEELDALKRYWRYSQLVEPRCTLIDEAGDTLRAATVWIALGEDPPVEPPCRETLGRLLQLLDRLAREQRAGGPRPWSRVSWVAEALAELVMEGAVVTIA
;
A
#
# COMPACT_ATOMS: atom_id res chain seq x y z
N MET A 1 -24.44 -8.95 -7.79
CA MET A 1 -25.22 -7.97 -8.59
C MET A 1 -24.40 -6.70 -8.64
N GLY A 2 -24.02 -6.22 -9.84
CA GLY A 2 -23.13 -5.05 -9.94
C GLY A 2 -23.90 -3.75 -9.81
N ARG A 3 -23.34 -2.75 -9.10
CA ARG A 3 -23.89 -1.38 -9.00
C ARG A 3 -22.87 -0.42 -9.57
N ILE A 4 -23.30 0.67 -10.20
CA ILE A 4 -22.40 1.70 -10.73
C ILE A 4 -22.75 3.02 -10.08
N GLU A 5 -21.76 3.65 -9.48
CA GLU A 5 -21.89 4.92 -8.77
C GLU A 5 -20.91 5.95 -9.34
N ARG A 6 -21.28 7.23 -9.30
CA ARG A 6 -20.39 8.31 -9.73
C ARG A 6 -19.97 9.15 -8.53
N LEU A 7 -18.67 9.10 -8.20
CA LEU A 7 -18.10 9.77 -7.02
C LEU A 7 -17.07 10.79 -7.47
N ALA A 8 -17.35 12.09 -7.28
CA ALA A 8 -16.38 13.16 -7.56
C ALA A 8 -15.72 13.07 -8.95
N SER A 9 -16.51 12.75 -9.98
CA SER A 9 -16.16 12.45 -11.37
C SER A 9 -15.54 11.08 -11.68
N VAL A 10 -15.30 10.22 -10.69
CA VAL A 10 -14.86 8.82 -10.83
C VAL A 10 -16.07 7.90 -11.01
N THR A 11 -16.02 6.97 -11.97
CA THR A 11 -17.00 5.87 -12.07
C THR A 11 -16.55 4.72 -11.18
N VAL A 12 -17.38 4.32 -10.21
CA VAL A 12 -17.08 3.20 -9.31
C VAL A 12 -18.04 2.06 -9.58
N ALA A 13 -17.52 0.92 -10.03
CA ALA A 13 -18.28 -0.32 -10.15
C ALA A 13 -18.18 -1.10 -8.84
N VAL A 14 -19.29 -1.28 -8.15
CA VAL A 14 -19.38 -2.05 -6.90
C VAL A 14 -19.70 -3.51 -7.24
N ILE A 15 -18.78 -4.41 -6.86
CA ILE A 15 -18.85 -5.84 -7.13
C ILE A 15 -18.94 -6.57 -5.78
N GLU A 16 -20.14 -7.07 -5.48
CA GLU A 16 -20.42 -7.80 -4.24
C GLU A 16 -20.17 -9.31 -4.42
N HIS A 17 -19.28 -9.86 -3.60
CA HIS A 17 -18.97 -11.28 -3.50
C HIS A 17 -19.76 -11.91 -2.34
N GLY A 18 -21.08 -11.87 -2.43
CA GLY A 18 -22.01 -12.31 -1.36
C GLY A 18 -22.82 -11.14 -0.79
N PRO A 19 -23.80 -11.39 0.10
CA PRO A 19 -24.66 -10.33 0.63
C PRO A 19 -23.89 -9.34 1.51
N ILE A 20 -23.93 -8.06 1.13
CA ILE A 20 -23.38 -6.94 1.89
C ILE A 20 -24.52 -5.95 2.21
N PRO A 21 -24.66 -5.48 3.47
CA PRO A 21 -25.67 -4.49 3.82
C PRO A 21 -25.52 -3.19 3.02
N GLY A 22 -26.62 -2.67 2.48
CA GLY A 22 -26.60 -1.43 1.69
C GLY A 22 -26.06 -0.21 2.45
N SER A 23 -26.29 -0.12 3.76
CA SER A 23 -25.72 0.93 4.62
C SER A 23 -24.20 0.89 4.66
N THR A 24 -23.61 -0.31 4.73
CA THR A 24 -22.15 -0.51 4.70
C THR A 24 -21.56 -0.03 3.37
N ILE A 25 -22.21 -0.36 2.25
CA ILE A 25 -21.82 0.11 0.92
C ILE A 25 -21.84 1.64 0.87
N SER A 26 -22.91 2.29 1.34
CA SER A 26 -23.03 3.74 1.37
C SER A 26 -21.93 4.42 2.20
N ILE A 27 -21.54 3.85 3.35
CA ILE A 27 -20.44 4.35 4.19
C ILE A 27 -19.12 4.31 3.41
N MET A 28 -18.80 3.17 2.79
CA MET A 28 -17.56 3.02 2.01
C MET A 28 -17.52 3.97 0.81
N LEU A 29 -18.61 4.07 0.05
CA LEU A 29 -18.70 5.01 -1.08
C LEU A 29 -18.55 6.47 -0.63
N ASN A 30 -19.07 6.83 0.55
CA ASN A 30 -18.87 8.16 1.09
C ASN A 30 -17.39 8.42 1.44
N GLN A 31 -16.69 7.44 2.03
CA GLN A 31 -15.25 7.56 2.29
C GLN A 31 -14.44 7.71 1.00
N LEU A 32 -14.74 6.90 -0.02
CA LEU A 32 -14.11 7.03 -1.35
C LEU A 32 -14.37 8.41 -1.97
N ARG A 33 -15.61 8.92 -1.86
CA ARG A 33 -15.95 10.26 -2.34
C ARG A 33 -15.09 11.34 -1.69
N ILE A 34 -14.93 11.30 -0.36
CA ILE A 34 -14.11 12.27 0.38
C ILE A 34 -12.68 12.29 -0.18
N VAL A 35 -12.07 11.13 -0.40
CA VAL A 35 -10.70 11.04 -0.95
C VAL A 35 -10.65 11.55 -2.39
N TYR A 36 -11.56 11.11 -3.25
CA TYR A 36 -11.57 11.54 -4.65
C TYR A 36 -11.86 13.03 -4.82
N GLU A 37 -12.58 13.68 -3.89
CA GLU A 37 -12.76 15.14 -3.89
C GLU A 37 -11.46 15.91 -3.62
N ARG A 38 -10.49 15.30 -2.91
CA ARG A 38 -9.17 15.91 -2.65
C ARG A 38 -8.22 15.86 -3.85
N ALA A 39 -8.53 15.06 -4.86
CA ALA A 39 -7.72 14.98 -6.08
C ALA A 39 -8.08 16.09 -7.07
N GLU A 40 -7.06 16.63 -7.73
CA GLU A 40 -7.24 17.63 -8.78
C GLU A 40 -8.00 17.06 -10.00
N PRO A 41 -8.77 17.89 -10.74
CA PRO A 41 -9.37 17.48 -12.00
C PRO A 41 -8.33 16.91 -12.97
N GLY A 42 -8.65 15.78 -13.61
CA GLY A 42 -7.73 15.10 -14.53
C GLY A 42 -6.59 14.32 -13.86
N LYS A 43 -6.52 14.30 -12.53
CA LYS A 43 -5.58 13.45 -11.75
C LYS A 43 -6.27 12.28 -11.06
N LYS A 44 -7.56 12.05 -11.34
CA LYS A 44 -8.37 10.96 -10.79
C LYS A 44 -8.44 9.80 -11.78
N PRO A 45 -8.67 8.56 -11.32
CA PRO A 45 -9.02 7.48 -12.22
C PRO A 45 -10.40 7.74 -12.84
N ASP A 46 -10.58 7.39 -14.11
CA ASP A 46 -11.89 7.46 -14.76
C ASP A 46 -12.84 6.37 -14.25
N TYR A 47 -12.26 5.22 -13.89
CA TYR A 47 -12.97 4.01 -13.48
C TYR A 47 -12.19 3.26 -12.40
N VAL A 48 -12.90 2.77 -11.38
CA VAL A 48 -12.37 1.93 -10.29
C VAL A 48 -13.39 0.83 -9.98
N GLU A 49 -12.91 -0.37 -9.68
CA GLU A 49 -13.76 -1.44 -9.14
C GLU A 49 -13.62 -1.53 -7.62
N LEU A 50 -14.75 -1.55 -6.93
CA LEU A 50 -14.82 -1.79 -5.48
C LEU A 50 -15.37 -3.20 -5.26
N HIS A 51 -14.48 -4.12 -4.92
CA HIS A 51 -14.80 -5.52 -4.63
C HIS A 51 -15.07 -5.68 -3.14
N LEU A 52 -16.27 -6.15 -2.80
CA LEU A 52 -16.72 -6.32 -1.42
C LEU A 52 -16.89 -7.80 -1.09
N TYR A 53 -16.17 -8.27 -0.09
CA TYR A 53 -16.13 -9.67 0.31
C TYR A 53 -16.78 -9.86 1.68
N GLN A 54 -17.38 -11.04 1.90
CA GLN A 54 -17.99 -11.34 3.20
C GLN A 54 -16.97 -11.77 4.25
N SER A 55 -15.84 -12.33 3.83
CA SER A 55 -14.82 -12.86 4.73
C SER A 55 -13.40 -12.66 4.16
N PRO A 56 -12.37 -12.65 5.04
CA PRO A 56 -10.97 -12.64 4.62
C PRO A 56 -10.60 -13.85 3.77
N LEU A 57 -11.19 -15.02 4.06
CA LEU A 57 -10.94 -16.24 3.29
C LEU A 57 -11.35 -16.07 1.82
N GLN A 58 -12.55 -15.53 1.58
CA GLN A 58 -13.04 -15.31 0.23
C GLN A 58 -12.21 -14.28 -0.55
N LEU A 59 -11.77 -13.22 0.13
CA LEU A 59 -10.82 -12.25 -0.41
C LEU A 59 -9.52 -12.95 -0.82
N ALA A 60 -8.91 -13.71 0.10
CA ALA A 60 -7.65 -14.40 -0.12
C ALA A 60 -7.73 -15.42 -1.26
N GLU A 61 -8.78 -16.24 -1.31
CA GLU A 61 -9.02 -17.21 -2.38
C GLU A 61 -9.18 -16.52 -3.74
N THR A 62 -9.95 -15.43 -3.78
CA THR A 62 -10.17 -14.66 -5.01
C THR A 62 -8.85 -14.10 -5.51
N LEU A 63 -8.14 -13.31 -4.69
CA LEU A 63 -6.90 -12.66 -5.10
C LEU A 63 -5.80 -13.66 -5.47
N THR A 64 -5.65 -14.74 -4.70
CA THR A 64 -4.70 -15.81 -5.01
C THR A 64 -5.03 -16.46 -6.35
N GLY A 65 -6.31 -16.78 -6.58
CA GLY A 65 -6.77 -17.35 -7.84
C GLY A 65 -6.57 -16.42 -9.03
N GLU A 66 -6.74 -15.11 -8.87
CA GLU A 66 -6.49 -14.13 -9.94
C GLU A 66 -5.01 -13.97 -10.24
N ALA A 67 -4.19 -13.84 -9.20
CA ALA A 67 -2.77 -13.61 -9.32
C ALA A 67 -2.07 -14.78 -10.00
N LEU A 68 -2.45 -16.01 -9.65
CA LEU A 68 -1.97 -17.22 -10.33
C LEU A 68 -2.29 -17.21 -11.84
N ARG A 69 -3.45 -16.67 -12.26
CA ARG A 69 -3.82 -16.61 -13.70
C ARG A 69 -2.96 -15.64 -14.50
N VAL A 70 -2.44 -14.60 -13.86
CA VAL A 70 -1.63 -13.55 -14.52
C VAL A 70 -0.14 -13.64 -14.18
N GLY A 71 0.27 -14.66 -13.42
CA GLY A 71 1.65 -14.82 -12.95
C GLY A 71 2.09 -13.78 -11.91
N ALA A 72 1.15 -13.16 -11.20
CA ALA A 72 1.43 -12.24 -10.10
C ALA A 72 1.56 -13.00 -8.76
N GLY A 73 2.37 -12.46 -7.85
CA GLY A 73 2.38 -12.86 -6.45
C GLY A 73 1.40 -12.01 -5.64
N VAL A 74 0.69 -12.61 -4.68
CA VAL A 74 -0.22 -11.90 -3.77
C VAL A 74 0.18 -12.17 -2.33
N SER A 75 0.25 -11.11 -1.53
CA SER A 75 0.18 -11.16 -0.08
C SER A 75 -1.04 -10.34 0.34
N ALA A 76 -2.15 -11.02 0.67
CA ALA A 76 -3.44 -10.39 0.97
C ALA A 76 -4.03 -10.90 2.28
N LEU A 77 -3.28 -10.72 3.37
CA LEU A 77 -3.77 -10.94 4.74
C LEU A 77 -4.20 -9.62 5.39
N TYR A 78 -4.87 -8.76 4.63
CA TYR A 78 -5.33 -7.45 5.09
C TYR A 78 -6.83 -7.29 4.86
N PRO A 79 -7.54 -6.52 5.71
CA PRO A 79 -8.97 -6.26 5.55
C PRO A 79 -9.28 -5.42 4.30
N THR A 80 -8.26 -4.77 3.72
CA THR A 80 -8.31 -4.06 2.44
C THR A 80 -7.07 -4.36 1.61
N ALA A 81 -7.19 -4.27 0.29
CA ALA A 81 -6.05 -4.33 -0.61
C ALA A 81 -6.34 -3.55 -1.90
N TYR A 82 -5.30 -3.02 -2.51
CA TYR A 82 -5.36 -2.44 -3.84
C TYR A 82 -4.54 -3.23 -4.85
N GLU A 83 -5.07 -3.37 -6.07
CA GLU A 83 -4.27 -3.75 -7.22
C GLU A 83 -4.69 -3.04 -8.51
N ALA A 84 -3.85 -3.17 -9.55
CA ALA A 84 -4.14 -2.69 -10.90
C ALA A 84 -3.36 -3.45 -11.98
N TRP A 85 -2.99 -4.72 -11.75
CA TRP A 85 -2.14 -5.46 -12.69
C TRP A 85 -2.86 -5.80 -14.01
N THR A 86 -4.19 -5.73 -14.04
CA THR A 86 -5.01 -5.89 -15.25
C THR A 86 -5.20 -4.58 -16.03
N GLY A 87 -4.69 -3.45 -15.53
CA GLY A 87 -4.92 -2.12 -16.10
C GLY A 87 -6.19 -1.44 -15.62
N ILE A 88 -6.97 -2.09 -14.74
CA ILE A 88 -8.12 -1.51 -14.05
C ILE A 88 -7.75 -1.38 -12.58
N PRO A 89 -7.85 -0.19 -11.95
CA PRO A 89 -7.69 -0.05 -10.51
C PRO A 89 -8.80 -0.78 -9.75
N ARG A 90 -8.45 -1.68 -8.84
CA ARG A 90 -9.40 -2.43 -8.03
C ARG A 90 -9.06 -2.32 -6.56
N ILE A 91 -10.07 -1.97 -5.77
CA ILE A 91 -10.02 -1.89 -4.31
C ILE A 91 -10.81 -3.06 -3.77
N HIS A 92 -10.15 -3.91 -2.99
CA HIS A 92 -10.73 -5.08 -2.37
C HIS A 92 -10.93 -4.82 -0.88
N VAL A 93 -12.11 -5.14 -0.34
CA VAL A 93 -12.47 -4.84 1.04
C VAL A 93 -13.27 -5.98 1.64
N VAL A 94 -12.98 -6.35 2.89
CA VAL A 94 -13.86 -7.13 3.75
C VAL A 94 -14.56 -6.18 4.72
N PRO A 95 -15.79 -5.71 4.44
CA PRO A 95 -16.38 -4.61 5.21
C PRO A 95 -16.65 -4.93 6.67
N GLY A 96 -16.90 -6.20 7.00
CA GLY A 96 -17.10 -6.65 8.38
C GLY A 96 -15.84 -6.47 9.24
N GLU A 97 -14.68 -6.84 8.70
CA GLU A 97 -13.38 -6.60 9.36
C GLU A 97 -13.10 -5.10 9.47
N LEU A 98 -13.35 -4.36 8.39
CA LEU A 98 -13.09 -2.93 8.35
C LEU A 98 -13.91 -2.15 9.38
N ALA A 99 -15.19 -2.50 9.55
CA ALA A 99 -16.07 -1.88 10.52
C ALA A 99 -15.70 -2.24 11.98
N GLY A 100 -15.07 -3.40 12.19
CA GLY A 100 -14.54 -3.80 13.50
C GLY A 100 -13.25 -3.08 13.89
N LEU A 101 -12.58 -2.44 12.94
CA LEU A 101 -11.35 -1.69 13.18
C LEU A 101 -11.65 -0.22 13.42
N GLU A 102 -11.15 0.31 14.53
CA GLU A 102 -11.20 1.75 14.86
C GLU A 102 -10.63 2.62 13.72
N TYR A 103 -9.73 2.06 12.91
CA TYR A 103 -9.00 2.74 11.84
C TYR A 103 -9.42 2.31 10.42
N GLY A 104 -10.54 1.59 10.28
CA GLY A 104 -10.94 0.99 9.01
C GLY A 104 -11.17 2.00 7.88
N ALA A 105 -11.74 3.17 8.18
CA ALA A 105 -11.92 4.23 7.17
C ALA A 105 -10.59 4.74 6.59
N ALA A 106 -9.53 4.74 7.40
CA ALA A 106 -8.21 5.19 6.98
C ALA A 106 -7.51 4.20 6.05
N LEU A 107 -7.68 2.90 6.27
CA LEU A 107 -7.23 1.85 5.35
C LEU A 107 -7.93 1.96 4.00
N LEU A 108 -9.25 2.17 4.00
CA LEU A 108 -9.98 2.40 2.74
C LEU A 108 -9.52 3.67 2.02
N ALA A 109 -9.23 4.74 2.77
CA ALA A 109 -8.70 5.97 2.20
C ALA A 109 -7.32 5.76 1.55
N HIS A 110 -6.44 5.00 2.21
CA HIS A 110 -5.13 4.62 1.69
C HIS A 110 -5.25 3.89 0.33
N GLU A 111 -6.11 2.86 0.23
CA GLU A 111 -6.33 2.16 -1.05
C GLU A 111 -6.95 3.05 -2.13
N ALA A 112 -7.84 3.98 -1.76
CA ALA A 112 -8.39 4.95 -2.69
C ALA A 112 -7.30 5.87 -3.26
N VAL A 113 -6.32 6.27 -2.46
CA VAL A 113 -5.17 7.05 -2.95
C VAL A 113 -4.26 6.20 -3.84
N HIS A 114 -4.08 4.90 -3.57
CA HIS A 114 -3.42 4.02 -4.52
C HIS A 114 -4.11 4.03 -5.89
N SER A 115 -5.45 4.03 -5.96
CA SER A 115 -6.17 4.10 -7.24
C SER A 115 -5.95 5.40 -8.02
N ILE A 116 -5.68 6.51 -7.30
CA ILE A 116 -5.31 7.80 -7.89
C ILE A 116 -3.88 7.77 -8.43
N LEU A 117 -2.95 7.25 -7.62
CA LEU A 117 -1.52 7.40 -7.87
C LEU A 117 -0.93 6.29 -8.73
N HIS A 118 -1.50 5.08 -8.67
CA HIS A 118 -0.93 3.85 -9.20
C HIS A 118 -1.86 3.10 -10.18
N PRO A 119 -2.55 3.77 -11.11
CA PRO A 119 -3.75 3.25 -11.78
C PRO A 119 -3.53 2.09 -12.76
N GLY A 120 -2.32 1.54 -12.89
CA GLY A 120 -2.05 0.55 -13.92
C GLY A 120 -0.73 -0.23 -13.76
N PRO A 121 -0.44 -1.12 -14.73
CA PRO A 121 0.60 -2.13 -14.62
C PRO A 121 2.02 -1.56 -14.58
N SER A 122 2.23 -0.31 -15.00
CA SER A 122 3.55 0.34 -14.91
C SER A 122 4.10 0.41 -13.48
N TYR A 123 3.21 0.36 -12.47
CA TYR A 123 3.59 0.32 -11.05
C TYR A 123 3.92 -1.08 -10.52
N TYR A 124 4.01 -2.05 -11.43
CA TYR A 124 4.47 -3.42 -11.18
C TYR A 124 5.75 -3.76 -11.95
N LEU A 125 6.23 -2.82 -12.77
CA LEU A 125 7.46 -2.97 -13.54
C LEU A 125 8.63 -2.41 -12.72
N VAL A 126 9.38 -3.29 -12.09
CA VAL A 126 10.55 -2.94 -11.29
C VAL A 126 11.74 -3.77 -11.77
N GLU A 127 12.87 -3.10 -11.98
CA GLU A 127 14.11 -3.79 -12.34
C GLU A 127 14.59 -4.64 -11.16
N LEU A 128 14.92 -5.91 -11.44
CA LEU A 128 15.45 -6.79 -10.42
C LEU A 128 16.90 -6.39 -10.08
N PRO A 129 17.29 -6.43 -8.79
CA PRO A 129 18.68 -6.23 -8.39
C PRO A 129 19.60 -7.23 -9.09
N ARG A 130 20.64 -6.73 -9.78
CA ARG A 130 21.50 -7.54 -10.66
C ARG A 130 22.34 -8.60 -9.93
N ASN A 131 22.60 -8.39 -8.64
CA ASN A 131 23.52 -9.20 -7.85
C ASN A 131 22.82 -10.25 -6.99
N LEU A 132 21.50 -10.44 -7.16
CA LEU A 132 20.72 -11.44 -6.44
C LEU A 132 20.21 -12.53 -7.40
N PRO A 133 20.13 -13.79 -6.95
CA PRO A 133 19.33 -14.81 -7.62
C PRO A 133 17.92 -14.30 -7.90
N ALA A 134 17.33 -14.66 -9.04
CA ALA A 134 16.07 -14.10 -9.52
C ALA A 134 14.93 -14.15 -8.49
N GLN A 135 14.81 -15.25 -7.72
CA GLN A 135 13.81 -15.38 -6.66
C GLN A 135 14.01 -14.37 -5.53
N GLN A 136 15.24 -14.20 -5.04
CA GLN A 136 15.57 -13.20 -4.01
C GLN A 136 15.39 -11.78 -4.54
N GLY A 137 15.83 -11.54 -5.79
CA GLY A 137 15.65 -10.27 -6.48
C GLY A 137 14.17 -9.89 -6.60
N LEU A 138 13.27 -10.86 -6.86
CA LEU A 138 11.82 -10.63 -6.91
C LEU A 138 11.27 -10.19 -5.54
N LEU A 139 11.66 -10.86 -4.46
CA LEU A 139 11.23 -10.49 -3.10
C LEU A 139 11.70 -9.08 -2.72
N VAL A 140 12.98 -8.78 -3.00
CA VAL A 140 13.56 -7.45 -2.77
C VAL A 140 12.84 -6.36 -3.58
N ALA A 141 12.62 -6.61 -4.88
CA ALA A 141 11.91 -5.68 -5.73
C ALA A 141 10.46 -5.46 -5.25
N HIS A 142 9.78 -6.52 -4.80
CA HIS A 142 8.43 -6.44 -4.24
C HIS A 142 8.37 -5.60 -2.96
N VAL A 143 9.27 -5.84 -2.00
CA VAL A 143 9.34 -5.07 -0.75
C VAL A 143 9.65 -3.60 -1.03
N ALA A 144 10.62 -3.32 -1.89
CA ALA A 144 10.95 -1.95 -2.28
C ALA A 144 9.77 -1.25 -2.97
N ALA A 145 9.11 -1.93 -3.91
CA ALA A 145 7.98 -1.38 -4.65
C ALA A 145 6.81 -1.03 -3.75
N THR A 146 6.45 -1.92 -2.82
CA THR A 146 5.33 -1.69 -1.90
C THR A 146 5.64 -0.54 -0.93
N ALA A 147 6.82 -0.53 -0.31
CA ALA A 147 7.23 0.58 0.56
C ALA A 147 7.26 1.94 -0.18
N VAL A 148 7.77 1.99 -1.40
CA VAL A 148 7.81 3.24 -2.18
C VAL A 148 6.42 3.70 -2.59
N LYS A 149 5.53 2.79 -3.01
CA LYS A 149 4.14 3.13 -3.33
C LYS A 149 3.42 3.70 -2.11
N ASP A 150 3.55 3.07 -0.95
CA ASP A 150 2.92 3.54 0.29
C ASP A 150 3.47 4.91 0.70
N LEU A 151 4.77 5.16 0.50
CA LEU A 151 5.36 6.47 0.71
C LEU A 151 4.70 7.55 -0.16
N GLU A 152 4.50 7.28 -1.44
CA GLU A 152 3.83 8.24 -2.33
C GLU A 152 2.40 8.53 -1.90
N VAL A 153 1.66 7.49 -1.48
CA VAL A 153 0.31 7.61 -0.93
C VAL A 153 0.32 8.50 0.30
N HIS A 154 1.16 8.21 1.28
CA HIS A 154 1.15 8.96 2.54
C HIS A 154 1.61 10.42 2.34
N VAL A 155 2.60 10.67 1.49
CA VAL A 155 3.00 12.04 1.15
C VAL A 155 1.85 12.78 0.46
N TRP A 156 1.15 12.13 -0.45
CA TRP A 156 -0.02 12.71 -1.13
C TRP A 156 -1.15 13.03 -0.16
N MET A 157 -1.44 12.11 0.78
CA MET A 157 -2.44 12.27 1.83
C MET A 157 -2.10 13.48 2.73
N ALA A 158 -0.84 13.59 3.14
CA ALA A 158 -0.37 14.68 3.99
C ALA A 158 -0.53 16.04 3.30
N GLN A 159 -0.16 16.12 2.02
CA GLN A 159 -0.31 17.34 1.22
C GLN A 159 -1.75 17.77 0.97
N ARG A 160 -2.72 16.87 1.16
CA ARG A 160 -4.14 17.10 0.84
C ARG A 160 -5.04 17.09 2.07
N GLY A 161 -4.47 17.21 3.25
CA GLY A 161 -5.21 17.38 4.50
C GLY A 161 -5.98 16.14 4.95
N LEU A 162 -5.46 14.94 4.68
CA LEU A 162 -5.98 13.67 5.22
C LEU A 162 -5.25 13.29 6.52
N GLN A 163 -5.11 14.27 7.42
CA GLN A 163 -4.33 14.10 8.65
C GLN A 163 -4.98 13.09 9.60
N GLU A 164 -6.32 13.11 9.71
CA GLU A 164 -7.06 12.19 10.58
C GLU A 164 -6.86 10.73 10.14
N GLU A 165 -6.88 10.48 8.83
CA GLU A 165 -6.58 9.16 8.26
C GLU A 165 -5.13 8.76 8.50
N LEU A 166 -4.16 9.67 8.33
CA LEU A 166 -2.75 9.37 8.62
C LEU A 166 -2.51 9.06 10.10
N ASP A 167 -3.14 9.80 11.01
CA ASP A 167 -3.05 9.51 12.44
C ASP A 167 -3.70 8.17 12.81
N ALA A 168 -4.79 7.80 12.15
CA ALA A 168 -5.40 6.49 12.28
C ALA A 168 -4.50 5.38 11.72
N LEU A 169 -3.82 5.59 10.58
CA LEU A 169 -2.83 4.65 10.05
C LEU A 169 -1.63 4.47 10.98
N LYS A 170 -1.14 5.54 11.63
CA LYS A 170 -0.09 5.44 12.66
C LYS A 170 -0.52 4.53 13.81
N ARG A 171 -1.77 4.64 14.26
CA ARG A 171 -2.32 3.78 15.33
C ARG A 171 -2.48 2.34 14.85
N TYR A 172 -2.98 2.13 13.63
CA TYR A 172 -3.07 0.81 13.01
C TYR A 172 -1.72 0.11 12.98
N TRP A 173 -0.68 0.76 12.45
CA TRP A 173 0.65 0.16 12.35
C TRP A 173 1.28 -0.15 13.70
N ARG A 174 1.08 0.71 14.70
CA ARG A 174 1.51 0.42 16.08
C ARG A 174 0.80 -0.80 16.68
N TYR A 175 -0.48 -0.99 16.35
CA TYR A 175 -1.25 -2.13 16.82
C TYR A 175 -0.91 -3.43 16.07
N SER A 176 -0.64 -3.35 14.76
CA SER A 176 -0.34 -4.54 13.94
C SER A 176 1.05 -5.12 14.21
N GLN A 177 2.00 -4.32 14.70
CA GLN A 177 3.35 -4.77 15.06
C GLN A 177 3.42 -5.32 16.49
N LEU A 178 2.62 -6.35 16.81
CA LEU A 178 2.52 -6.93 18.17
C LEU A 178 3.80 -7.60 18.68
N VAL A 179 4.78 -7.84 17.81
CA VAL A 179 6.09 -8.40 18.16
C VAL A 179 7.14 -7.41 17.69
N GLU A 180 8.07 -7.04 18.57
CA GLU A 180 9.21 -6.18 18.24
C GLU A 180 10.06 -6.85 17.15
N PRO A 181 10.01 -6.37 15.89
CA PRO A 181 10.69 -7.03 14.80
C PRO A 181 12.20 -6.77 14.94
N ARG A 182 13.01 -7.81 14.67
CA ARG A 182 14.45 -7.63 14.53
C ARG A 182 14.83 -7.16 13.12
N CYS A 183 13.90 -7.28 12.18
CA CYS A 183 14.09 -6.93 10.76
C CYS A 183 15.23 -7.71 10.13
N THR A 184 15.47 -8.93 10.63
CA THR A 184 16.42 -9.88 10.07
C THR A 184 15.79 -10.71 8.95
N LEU A 185 14.46 -10.72 8.85
CA LEU A 185 13.71 -11.37 7.78
C LEU A 185 13.20 -10.32 6.80
N ILE A 186 13.19 -10.66 5.51
CA ILE A 186 12.76 -9.70 4.47
C ILE A 186 11.32 -9.24 4.64
N ASP A 187 10.42 -10.10 5.13
CA ASP A 187 9.02 -9.74 5.38
C ASP A 187 8.89 -8.76 6.55
N GLU A 188 9.62 -8.99 7.65
CA GLU A 188 9.67 -8.06 8.79
C GLU A 188 10.25 -6.70 8.37
N ALA A 189 11.30 -6.71 7.55
CA ALA A 189 11.89 -5.50 7.00
C ALA A 189 10.88 -4.75 6.13
N GLY A 190 10.15 -5.46 5.26
CA GLY A 190 9.13 -4.87 4.40
C GLY A 190 7.96 -4.28 5.16
N ASP A 191 7.42 -5.01 6.13
CA ASP A 191 6.36 -4.51 7.04
C ASP A 191 6.81 -3.25 7.77
N THR A 192 8.05 -3.24 8.27
CA THR A 192 8.58 -2.09 8.99
C THR A 192 8.78 -0.87 8.08
N LEU A 193 9.30 -1.06 6.87
CA LEU A 193 9.47 0.02 5.90
C LEU A 193 8.12 0.62 5.50
N ARG A 194 7.12 -0.22 5.18
CA ARG A 194 5.76 0.22 4.86
C ARG A 194 5.13 1.00 6.00
N ALA A 195 5.18 0.47 7.22
CA ALA A 195 4.69 1.17 8.40
C ALA A 195 5.38 2.53 8.57
N ALA A 196 6.71 2.58 8.50
CA ALA A 196 7.50 3.79 8.70
C ALA A 196 7.11 4.94 7.73
N THR A 197 6.61 4.62 6.54
CA THR A 197 6.25 5.64 5.54
C THR A 197 5.22 6.66 6.02
N VAL A 198 4.31 6.31 6.93
CA VAL A 198 3.29 7.24 7.44
C VAL A 198 3.93 8.38 8.25
N TRP A 199 4.86 8.05 9.15
CA TRP A 199 5.63 9.03 9.93
C TRP A 199 6.54 9.86 9.02
N ILE A 200 7.25 9.19 8.12
CA ILE A 200 8.15 9.85 7.17
C ILE A 200 7.40 10.86 6.29
N ALA A 201 6.19 10.51 5.83
CA ALA A 201 5.35 11.40 5.03
C ALA A 201 4.92 12.67 5.79
N LEU A 202 4.76 12.56 7.11
CA LEU A 202 4.48 13.68 8.03
C LEU A 202 5.74 14.46 8.44
N GLY A 203 6.93 14.00 8.04
CA GLY A 203 8.20 14.62 8.46
C GLY A 203 8.58 14.28 9.90
N GLU A 204 8.06 13.18 10.43
CA GLU A 204 8.36 12.66 11.77
C GLU A 204 9.35 11.49 11.70
N ASP A 205 10.05 11.23 12.80
CA ASP A 205 10.85 10.01 12.94
C ASP A 205 9.93 8.81 13.22
N PRO A 206 9.99 7.74 12.40
CA PRO A 206 9.17 6.55 12.62
C PRO A 206 9.61 5.83 13.91
N PRO A 207 8.68 5.25 14.70
CA PRO A 207 8.99 4.57 15.96
C PRO A 207 9.55 3.17 15.70
N VAL A 208 10.67 3.08 15.00
CA VAL A 208 11.37 1.82 14.70
C VAL A 208 12.32 1.48 15.84
N GLU A 209 12.17 0.27 16.37
CA GLU A 209 12.98 -0.25 17.48
C GLU A 209 14.47 -0.30 17.15
N PRO A 210 15.37 -0.12 18.15
CA PRO A 210 16.80 0.04 17.90
C PRO A 210 17.45 -1.07 17.04
N PRO A 211 17.18 -2.38 17.27
CA PRO A 211 17.78 -3.43 16.45
C PRO A 211 17.38 -3.32 14.97
N CYS A 212 16.09 -3.06 14.71
CA CYS A 212 15.60 -2.90 13.36
C CYS A 212 16.11 -1.59 12.72
N ARG A 213 16.22 -0.51 13.50
CA ARG A 213 16.75 0.78 13.05
C ARG A 213 18.22 0.69 12.65
N GLU A 214 19.02 -0.10 13.36
CA GLU A 214 20.41 -0.38 13.00
C GLU A 214 20.48 -1.05 11.62
N THR A 215 19.67 -2.08 11.40
CA THR A 215 19.60 -2.81 10.12
C THR A 215 19.05 -1.95 8.97
N LEU A 216 17.94 -1.24 9.18
CA LEU A 216 17.21 -0.54 8.12
C LEU A 216 17.55 0.94 8.00
N GLY A 217 18.47 1.46 8.81
CA GLY A 217 18.73 2.90 8.95
C GLY A 217 18.98 3.61 7.63
N ARG A 218 19.75 3.00 6.72
CA ARG A 218 20.01 3.55 5.38
C ARG A 218 18.75 3.62 4.51
N LEU A 219 17.89 2.60 4.57
CA LEU A 219 16.61 2.59 3.84
C LEU A 219 15.64 3.62 4.39
N LEU A 220 15.54 3.76 5.71
CA LEU A 220 14.72 4.77 6.37
C LEU A 220 15.14 6.19 5.98
N GLN A 221 16.45 6.47 5.98
CA GLN A 221 17.01 7.75 5.52
C GLN A 221 16.75 8.01 4.03
N LEU A 222 16.84 6.97 3.20
CA LEU A 222 16.54 7.07 1.77
C LEU A 222 15.06 7.41 1.55
N LEU A 223 14.13 6.71 2.21
CA LEU A 223 12.70 6.99 2.13
C LEU A 223 12.38 8.41 2.62
N ASP A 224 12.97 8.86 3.72
CA ASP A 224 12.81 10.24 4.21
C ASP A 224 13.32 11.29 3.21
N ARG A 225 14.47 11.03 2.59
CA ARG A 225 14.97 11.89 1.52
C ARG A 225 13.99 11.95 0.35
N LEU A 226 13.47 10.82 -0.12
CA LEU A 226 12.49 10.77 -1.22
C LEU A 226 11.21 11.55 -0.86
N ALA A 227 10.73 11.41 0.37
CA ALA A 227 9.55 12.12 0.86
C ALA A 227 9.76 13.64 0.88
N ARG A 228 10.91 14.10 1.39
CA ARG A 228 11.28 15.52 1.42
C ARG A 228 11.38 16.10 0.02
N GLU A 229 12.02 15.39 -0.90
CA GLU A 229 12.14 15.81 -2.30
C GLU A 229 10.76 15.94 -2.96
N GLN A 230 9.87 14.95 -2.78
CA GLN A 230 8.50 15.03 -3.31
C GLN A 230 7.72 16.19 -2.71
N ARG A 231 7.82 16.42 -1.39
CA ARG A 231 7.18 17.56 -0.72
C ARG A 231 7.67 18.91 -1.26
N ALA A 232 8.94 18.99 -1.68
CA ALA A 232 9.54 20.16 -2.30
C ALA A 232 9.18 20.33 -3.80
N GLY A 233 8.26 19.53 -4.34
CA GLY A 233 7.89 19.56 -5.77
C GLY A 233 8.86 18.81 -6.67
N GLY A 234 9.75 18.00 -6.09
CA GLY A 234 10.67 17.13 -6.81
C GLY A 234 9.97 15.91 -7.45
N PRO A 235 10.77 14.99 -8.01
CA PRO A 235 10.24 13.81 -8.67
C PRO A 235 9.49 12.90 -7.67
N ARG A 236 8.52 12.17 -8.21
CA ARG A 236 7.78 11.12 -7.53
C ARG A 236 8.71 10.00 -7.02
N PRO A 237 8.61 9.55 -5.75
CA PRO A 237 9.41 8.45 -5.22
C PRO A 237 9.44 7.20 -6.10
N TRP A 238 8.34 6.87 -6.80
CA TRP A 238 8.28 5.71 -7.70
C TRP A 238 9.36 5.75 -8.79
N SER A 239 9.74 6.93 -9.28
CA SER A 239 10.81 7.10 -10.28
C SER A 239 12.20 6.65 -9.78
N ARG A 240 12.33 6.38 -8.48
CA ARG A 240 13.57 5.98 -7.80
C ARG A 240 13.40 4.69 -7.00
N VAL A 241 12.39 3.88 -7.35
CA VAL A 241 12.17 2.57 -6.71
C VAL A 241 13.41 1.66 -6.80
N SER A 242 14.19 1.75 -7.89
CA SER A 242 15.44 1.00 -8.05
C SER A 242 16.47 1.33 -6.97
N TRP A 243 16.54 2.57 -6.48
CA TRP A 243 17.49 2.95 -5.41
C TRP A 243 17.15 2.25 -4.09
N VAL A 244 15.86 2.09 -3.80
CA VAL A 244 15.38 1.37 -2.61
C VAL A 244 15.61 -0.14 -2.78
N ALA A 245 15.34 -0.68 -3.97
CA ALA A 245 15.60 -2.09 -4.27
C ALA A 245 17.09 -2.44 -4.19
N GLU A 246 17.98 -1.59 -4.71
CA GLU A 246 19.44 -1.77 -4.62
C GLU A 246 19.94 -1.68 -3.18
N ALA A 247 19.49 -0.69 -2.41
CA ALA A 247 19.86 -0.56 -1.00
C ALA A 247 19.38 -1.75 -0.16
N LEU A 248 18.19 -2.28 -0.43
CA LEU A 248 17.70 -3.49 0.24
C LEU A 248 18.45 -4.74 -0.21
N ALA A 249 18.84 -4.84 -1.48
CA ALA A 249 19.65 -5.94 -1.99
C ALA A 249 21.03 -5.99 -1.33
N GLU A 250 21.64 -4.84 -1.04
CA GLU A 250 22.90 -4.76 -0.30
C GLU A 250 22.76 -5.35 1.11
N LEU A 251 21.69 -5.03 1.85
CA LEU A 251 21.43 -5.63 3.15
C LEU A 251 21.26 -7.15 3.08
N VAL A 252 20.67 -7.67 2.01
CA VAL A 252 20.53 -9.11 1.78
C VAL A 252 21.88 -9.76 1.50
N MET A 253 22.72 -9.14 0.67
CA MET A 253 24.06 -9.64 0.35
C MET A 253 25.01 -9.62 1.55
N GLU A 254 24.85 -8.63 2.44
CA GLU A 254 25.61 -8.51 3.69
C GLU A 254 25.15 -9.51 4.77
N GLY A 255 24.03 -10.21 4.54
CA GLY A 255 23.42 -11.13 5.50
C GLY A 255 22.71 -10.42 6.66
N ALA A 256 22.53 -9.10 6.58
CA ALA A 256 21.79 -8.32 7.56
C ALA A 256 20.27 -8.58 7.49
N VAL A 257 19.77 -8.85 6.28
CA VAL A 257 18.39 -9.29 6.02
C VAL A 257 18.43 -10.62 5.27
N VAL A 258 17.64 -11.60 5.72
CA VAL A 258 17.58 -12.93 5.13
C VAL A 258 16.27 -13.10 4.36
N THR A 259 16.38 -13.61 3.14
CA THR A 259 15.23 -14.13 2.37
C THR A 259 15.04 -15.60 2.74
N ILE A 260 13.95 -15.95 3.41
CA ILE A 260 13.59 -17.36 3.60
C ILE A 260 12.84 -17.81 2.34
N ALA A 261 13.26 -18.92 1.76
CA ALA A 261 12.63 -19.53 0.59
C ALA A 261 11.48 -20.47 0.98
#